data_AF-A0A835R1X2-F1
#
_entry.id   AF-A0A835R1X2-F1
#
_cell.length_a   1.000
_cell.length_b   1.000
_cell.length_c   1.000
_cell.angle_alpha   90.00
_cell.angle_beta   90.00
_cell.angle_gamma   90.00
#
_symmetry.space_group_name_H-M   'P 1'
#
loop_
_entity.id
_entity.type
_entity.pdbx_description
1 polymer ?
#
loop_
_entity_poly.entity_id
_entity_poly.type
_entity_poly.pdbx_seq_one_letter_code
_entity_poly.pdbx_strand_id
1 'polypeptide(L)'
;MDLPRLAVILQAALSPIPEERKAAEESLNQFQYTPQHLVRLLQIIVDNEPQKISASDKGVVRENILAFIILVPQLLRAQLGECLKTIINADYPEQWPNLLQWIKFNLQSQDQIFGALYVLRILSRKYEFKSEEERLPVYHIVEETFAHLLNIFHRLIQIANPPTEVADLIKLICKIFWSSFYLEVPKQLYDPNVFNAWMILFLTILERPVPLEGQPTDPELRKSWVWWKVKKWTIQILNRLYTRFGDLKLQNPEHKAFAQMFQKNYAGKILECHLFACLMLSGRLWNEDPHEYVRKGYDIIEDLYSPRTAAMDFVSELVRKRGKANLHKFVQFIVEILRRYDEAPLELKPFRQKDGALLAIGTLCDKLKQTEPYKSELERMLVQHVFPEFKSPVGYLRAKAAWVAGQYAYINFSDQSNFLRTLHCIVSGLKDPELPVRVDSIFALRPFVEACKDLDDLRPMLPQLLDDFFKLMNEVENEDLVFTLETIVDKFGEEMAPYALGLCQNLVEYLLCLHALFTNLI
;
A
#
# COMPACT_ATOMS: atom_id res chain seq x y z
N MET A 1 -4.25 27.75 41.12
CA MET A 1 -3.59 26.80 42.01
C MET A 1 -2.10 27.14 42.03
N ASP A 2 -1.49 27.19 43.20
CA ASP A 2 -0.06 27.47 43.34
C ASP A 2 0.78 26.24 42.97
N LEU A 3 1.95 26.47 42.36
CA LEU A 3 2.87 25.43 41.85
C LEU A 3 3.16 24.27 42.82
N PRO A 4 3.35 24.49 44.14
CA PRO A 4 3.59 23.40 45.09
C PRO A 4 2.43 22.42 45.19
N ARG A 5 1.19 22.91 45.03
CA ARG A 5 -0.02 22.10 45.16
C ARG A 5 -0.26 21.25 43.92
N LEU A 6 0.10 21.74 42.73
CA LEU A 6 0.05 20.96 41.49
C LEU A 6 1.12 19.85 41.48
N ALA A 7 2.33 20.14 41.99
CA ALA A 7 3.38 19.14 42.14
C ALA A 7 2.96 17.98 43.07
N VAL A 8 2.32 18.28 44.20
CA VAL A 8 1.80 17.26 45.13
C VAL A 8 0.73 16.39 44.48
N ILE A 9 -0.18 16.98 43.69
CA ILE A 9 -1.23 16.23 42.97
C ILE A 9 -0.61 15.31 41.90
N LEU A 10 0.37 15.81 41.14
CA LEU A 10 1.09 14.99 40.15
C LEU A 10 1.89 13.86 40.81
N GLN A 11 2.46 14.10 41.99
CA GLN A 11 3.18 13.10 42.76
C GLN A 11 2.23 12.02 43.34
N ALA A 12 1.04 12.42 43.78
CA ALA A 12 -0.02 11.50 44.21
C ALA A 12 -0.58 10.65 43.06
N ALA A 13 -0.61 11.18 41.82
CA ALA A 13 -0.97 10.40 40.64
C ALA A 13 0.03 9.27 40.32
N LEU A 14 1.25 9.37 40.84
CA LEU A 14 2.30 8.35 40.73
C LEU A 14 2.36 7.41 41.95
N SER A 15 1.43 7.53 42.90
CA SER A 15 1.41 6.71 44.11
C SER A 15 1.14 5.22 43.80
N PRO A 16 1.77 4.28 44.53
CA PRO A 16 1.41 2.87 44.44
C PRO A 16 0.00 2.58 44.99
N ILE A 17 -0.60 3.49 45.77
CA ILE A 17 -1.91 3.34 46.41
C ILE A 17 -3.02 3.76 45.42
N PRO A 18 -3.95 2.87 45.02
CA PRO A 18 -4.96 3.18 44.00
C PRO A 18 -5.91 4.32 44.35
N GLU A 19 -6.27 4.48 45.64
CA GLU A 19 -7.16 5.56 46.07
C GLU A 19 -6.51 6.94 45.96
N GLU A 20 -5.20 7.03 46.24
CA GLU A 20 -4.44 8.27 46.08
C GLU A 20 -4.32 8.67 44.61
N ARG A 21 -4.14 7.70 43.71
CA ARG A 21 -4.14 7.97 42.26
C ARG A 21 -5.50 8.46 41.78
N LYS A 22 -6.58 7.80 42.20
CA LYS A 22 -7.94 8.18 41.81
C LYS A 22 -8.31 9.58 42.29
N ALA A 23 -7.97 9.91 43.54
CA ALA A 23 -8.17 11.25 44.10
C ALA A 23 -7.32 12.33 43.39
N ALA A 24 -6.09 11.99 42.98
CA ALA A 24 -5.23 12.86 42.22
C ALA A 24 -5.77 13.13 40.80
N GLU A 25 -6.28 12.10 40.14
CA GLU A 25 -6.86 12.18 38.79
C GLU A 25 -8.17 12.97 38.77
N GLU A 26 -9.05 12.75 39.75
CA GLU A 26 -10.25 13.57 39.96
C GLU A 26 -9.91 15.04 40.23
N SER A 27 -8.84 15.28 41.00
CA SER A 27 -8.33 16.64 41.22
C SER A 27 -7.84 17.27 39.91
N LEU A 28 -7.00 16.57 39.12
CA LEU A 28 -6.52 17.08 37.83
C LEU A 28 -7.65 17.41 36.86
N ASN A 29 -8.69 16.57 36.81
CA ASN A 29 -9.86 16.77 35.94
C ASN A 29 -10.65 18.04 36.27
N GLN A 30 -10.65 18.48 37.53
CA GLN A 30 -11.27 19.75 37.94
C GLN A 30 -10.47 20.97 37.48
N PHE A 31 -9.16 20.83 37.26
CA PHE A 31 -8.26 21.94 36.93
C PHE A 31 -7.90 22.02 35.45
N GLN A 32 -8.23 21.03 34.63
CA GLN A 32 -7.90 20.99 33.20
C GLN A 32 -8.44 22.19 32.40
N TYR A 33 -9.54 22.82 32.87
CA TYR A 33 -10.16 24.00 32.24
C TYR A 33 -9.82 25.32 32.93
N THR A 34 -8.92 25.32 33.93
CA THR A 34 -8.55 26.58 34.61
C THR A 34 -7.68 27.47 33.73
N PRO A 35 -7.93 28.80 33.69
CA PRO A 35 -7.10 29.73 32.94
C PRO A 35 -5.62 29.64 33.36
N GLN A 36 -4.71 29.67 32.39
CA GLN A 36 -3.25 29.56 32.58
C GLN A 36 -2.73 28.18 33.05
N HIS A 37 -3.56 27.14 33.09
CA HIS A 37 -3.12 25.77 33.43
C HIS A 37 -1.99 25.28 32.52
N LEU A 38 -2.15 25.46 31.20
CA LEU A 38 -1.13 25.07 30.20
C LEU A 38 0.17 25.88 30.34
N VAL A 39 0.06 27.17 30.68
CA VAL A 39 1.21 28.07 30.91
C VAL A 39 1.94 27.69 32.20
N ARG A 40 1.24 27.26 33.25
CA ARG A 40 1.84 26.78 34.50
C ARG A 40 2.48 25.41 34.37
N LEU A 41 1.88 24.49 33.60
CA LEU A 41 2.52 23.23 33.21
C LEU A 41 3.78 23.49 32.40
N LEU A 42 3.73 24.45 31.47
CA LEU A 42 4.91 24.91 30.75
C LEU A 42 5.92 25.60 31.67
N GLN A 43 5.51 26.36 32.68
CA GLN A 43 6.42 26.91 33.70
C GLN A 43 7.06 25.82 34.56
N ILE A 44 6.37 24.72 34.89
CA ILE A 44 7.03 23.56 35.53
C ILE A 44 8.08 22.94 34.60
N ILE A 45 7.82 22.92 33.29
CA ILE A 45 8.75 22.42 32.26
C ILE A 45 9.89 23.44 31.98
N VAL A 46 9.65 24.74 32.16
CA VAL A 46 10.53 25.86 31.79
C VAL A 46 11.31 26.43 32.99
N ASP A 47 10.80 26.34 34.22
CA ASP A 47 11.51 26.55 35.50
C ASP A 47 12.47 25.38 35.80
N ASN A 48 12.93 24.73 34.74
CA ASN A 48 14.09 23.88 34.68
C ASN A 48 15.33 24.78 34.89
N GLU A 49 15.49 25.24 36.13
CA GLU A 49 16.78 25.64 36.69
C GLU A 49 17.86 24.67 36.14
N PRO A 50 18.97 25.18 35.59
CA PRO A 50 19.97 24.36 34.91
C PRO A 50 20.81 23.55 35.90
N GLN A 51 20.20 22.73 36.76
CA GLN A 51 20.85 21.61 37.42
C GLN A 51 20.81 20.42 36.48
N LYS A 52 21.56 20.52 35.39
CA LYS A 52 21.72 19.43 34.43
C LYS A 52 22.36 18.25 35.16
N ILE A 53 21.63 17.14 35.25
CA ILE A 53 22.09 15.78 35.64
C ILE A 53 23.60 15.65 35.44
N SER A 54 24.32 15.27 36.50
CA SER A 54 25.78 15.27 36.49
C SER A 54 26.31 14.44 35.32
N ALA A 55 27.49 14.79 34.80
CA ALA A 55 28.09 14.02 33.70
C ALA A 55 28.31 12.54 34.09
N SER A 56 28.53 12.29 35.39
CA SER A 56 28.64 10.95 35.98
C SER A 56 27.31 10.20 35.90
N ASP A 57 26.21 10.80 36.35
CA ASP A 57 24.87 10.17 36.28
C ASP A 57 24.45 9.92 34.83
N LYS A 58 24.73 10.85 33.93
CA LYS A 58 24.52 10.65 32.49
C LYS A 58 25.35 9.48 31.95
N GLY A 59 26.57 9.30 32.45
CA GLY A 59 27.43 8.14 32.12
C GLY A 59 26.78 6.83 32.54
N VAL A 60 26.34 6.75 33.81
CA VAL A 60 25.67 5.57 34.37
C VAL A 60 24.42 5.22 33.56
N VAL A 61 23.57 6.20 33.22
CA VAL A 61 22.37 5.96 32.42
C VAL A 61 22.74 5.42 31.02
N ARG A 62 23.74 6.01 30.35
CA ARG A 62 24.20 5.56 29.02
C ARG A 62 24.73 4.12 29.05
N GLU A 63 25.50 3.76 30.06
CA GLU A 63 26.06 2.41 30.21
C GLU A 63 24.97 1.35 30.44
N ASN A 64 23.94 1.69 31.21
CA ASN A 64 22.93 0.71 31.63
C ASN A 64 21.72 0.62 30.69
N ILE A 65 21.31 1.73 30.06
CA ILE A 65 20.09 1.75 29.22
C ILE A 65 20.15 0.76 28.06
N LEU A 66 21.35 0.54 27.49
CA LEU A 66 21.56 -0.40 26.39
C LEU A 66 21.37 -1.85 26.83
N ALA A 67 21.73 -2.21 28.07
CA ALA A 67 21.48 -3.54 28.61
C ALA A 67 19.99 -3.73 28.94
N PHE A 68 19.37 -2.74 29.57
CA PHE A 68 17.95 -2.83 29.96
C PHE A 68 17.01 -2.95 28.77
N ILE A 69 17.28 -2.30 27.64
CA ILE A 69 16.42 -2.35 26.46
C ILE A 69 16.23 -3.78 25.93
N ILE A 70 17.17 -4.67 26.21
CA ILE A 70 17.16 -6.06 25.77
C ILE A 70 16.33 -6.90 26.74
N LEU A 71 16.52 -6.67 28.04
CA LEU A 71 15.95 -7.48 29.13
C LEU A 71 14.47 -7.19 29.41
N VAL A 72 14.00 -5.96 29.21
CA VAL A 72 12.65 -5.57 29.64
C VAL A 72 11.54 -6.01 28.67
N PRO A 73 10.30 -6.26 29.15
CA PRO A 73 9.13 -6.54 28.31
C PRO A 73 8.81 -5.44 27.28
N GLN A 74 8.04 -5.77 26.24
CA GLN A 74 7.76 -4.89 25.10
C GLN A 74 7.23 -3.49 25.48
N LEU A 75 6.31 -3.39 26.43
CA LEU A 75 5.75 -2.11 26.86
C LEU A 75 6.81 -1.21 27.51
N LEU A 76 7.62 -1.77 28.42
CA LEU A 76 8.71 -1.05 29.06
C LEU A 76 9.82 -0.70 28.06
N ARG A 77 10.11 -1.61 27.13
CA ARG A 77 11.08 -1.38 26.05
C ARG A 77 10.69 -0.21 25.16
N ALA A 78 9.40 -0.05 24.87
CA ALA A 78 8.91 1.08 24.10
C ALA A 78 9.20 2.41 24.81
N GLN A 79 8.97 2.47 26.13
CA GLN A 79 9.26 3.65 26.94
C GLN A 79 10.78 3.94 27.03
N LEU A 80 11.58 2.91 27.33
CA LEU A 80 13.05 3.04 27.32
C LEU A 80 13.59 3.43 25.93
N GLY A 81 12.91 3.03 24.85
CA GLY A 81 13.23 3.45 23.50
C GLY A 81 13.06 4.96 23.28
N GLU A 82 12.00 5.57 23.82
CA GLU A 82 11.81 7.02 23.75
C GLU A 82 12.81 7.78 24.65
N CYS A 83 13.16 7.22 25.82
CA CYS A 83 14.26 7.75 26.63
C CYS A 83 15.59 7.71 25.86
N LEU A 84 15.92 6.56 25.27
CA LEU A 84 17.14 6.37 24.48
C LEU A 84 17.19 7.31 23.28
N LYS A 85 16.06 7.51 22.57
CA LYS A 85 15.95 8.48 21.48
C LYS A 85 16.28 9.90 21.93
N THR A 86 15.80 10.30 23.11
CA THR A 86 16.09 11.62 23.68
C THR A 86 17.60 11.76 23.98
N ILE A 87 18.21 10.74 24.57
CA ILE A 87 19.66 10.71 24.85
C ILE A 87 20.47 10.74 23.55
N ILE A 88 20.14 9.92 22.55
CA ILE A 88 20.81 9.88 21.25
C ILE A 88 20.70 11.24 20.53
N ASN A 89 19.56 11.91 20.62
CA ASN A 89 19.39 13.23 20.02
C ASN A 89 20.30 14.28 20.65
N ALA A 90 20.45 14.25 21.98
CA ALA A 90 21.26 15.20 22.72
C ALA A 90 22.77 14.91 22.67
N ASP A 91 23.16 13.64 22.76
CA ASP A 91 24.53 13.27 23.14
C ASP A 91 25.35 12.62 22.01
N TYR A 92 24.72 12.08 20.95
CA TYR A 92 25.46 11.45 19.84
C TYR A 92 25.68 12.42 18.66
N PRO A 93 26.84 12.44 17.99
CA PRO A 93 28.00 11.57 18.21
C PRO A 93 29.00 12.06 19.27
N GLU A 94 29.01 13.35 19.62
CA GLU A 94 30.14 13.97 20.32
C GLU A 94 30.32 13.51 21.78
N GLN A 95 29.22 13.35 22.53
CA GLN A 95 29.25 12.96 23.95
C GLN A 95 29.07 11.45 24.16
N TRP A 96 28.73 10.70 23.11
CA TRP A 96 28.56 9.25 23.17
C TRP A 96 29.17 8.51 21.96
N PRO A 97 30.49 8.68 21.69
CA PRO A 97 31.15 8.12 20.50
C PRO A 97 31.16 6.58 20.47
N ASN A 98 31.18 5.94 21.64
CA ASN A 98 31.26 4.48 21.76
C ASN A 98 29.95 3.76 21.40
N LEU A 99 28.84 4.48 21.19
CA LEU A 99 27.54 3.89 20.86
C LEU A 99 27.60 3.07 19.56
N LEU A 100 28.26 3.58 18.52
CA LEU A 100 28.37 2.87 17.24
C LEU A 100 29.22 1.60 17.36
N GLN A 101 30.29 1.63 18.16
CA GLN A 101 31.12 0.46 18.43
C GLN A 101 30.34 -0.62 19.19
N TRP A 102 29.53 -0.22 20.18
CA TRP A 102 28.63 -1.13 20.88
C TRP A 102 27.62 -1.78 19.91
N ILE A 103 27.02 -1.01 19.01
CA ILE A 103 26.09 -1.54 17.99
C ILE A 103 26.83 -2.55 17.10
N LYS A 104 28.00 -2.20 16.57
CA LYS A 104 28.78 -3.06 15.67
C LYS A 104 29.17 -4.38 16.31
N PHE A 105 29.58 -4.35 17.58
CA PHE A 105 29.90 -5.55 18.36
C PHE A 105 28.67 -6.43 18.55
N ASN A 106 27.55 -5.85 18.99
CA ASN A 106 26.34 -6.62 19.31
C ASN A 106 25.56 -7.11 18.08
N LEU A 107 25.76 -6.53 16.90
CA LEU A 107 25.24 -7.08 15.63
C LEU A 107 25.86 -8.44 15.27
N GLN A 108 27.03 -8.77 15.82
CA GLN A 108 27.72 -10.05 15.57
C GLN A 108 27.31 -11.14 16.56
N SER A 109 26.80 -10.76 17.73
CA SER A 109 26.36 -11.68 18.78
C SER A 109 24.93 -12.15 18.56
N GLN A 110 24.68 -13.47 18.52
CA GLN A 110 23.35 -14.04 18.26
C GLN A 110 22.29 -13.61 19.27
N ASP A 111 22.64 -13.51 20.56
CA ASP A 111 21.69 -13.18 21.62
C ASP A 111 21.33 -11.70 21.69
N GLN A 112 22.14 -10.84 21.06
CA GLN A 112 22.04 -9.39 21.19
C GLN A 112 21.57 -8.71 19.89
N ILE A 113 21.35 -9.47 18.81
CA ILE A 113 20.98 -8.95 17.48
C ILE A 113 19.75 -8.03 17.58
N PHE A 114 18.71 -8.46 18.29
CA PHE A 114 17.49 -7.67 18.43
C PHE A 114 17.76 -6.31 19.09
N GLY A 115 18.50 -6.30 20.20
CA GLY A 115 18.87 -5.07 20.92
C GLY A 115 19.71 -4.14 20.04
N ALA A 116 20.73 -4.67 19.37
CA ALA A 116 21.57 -3.91 18.46
C ALA A 116 20.78 -3.28 17.30
N LEU A 117 19.88 -4.04 16.67
CA LEU A 117 19.01 -3.54 15.60
C LEU A 117 18.03 -2.48 16.13
N TYR A 118 17.49 -2.65 17.33
CA TYR A 118 16.57 -1.69 17.94
C TYR A 118 17.25 -0.34 18.20
N VAL A 119 18.45 -0.36 18.79
CA VAL A 119 19.26 0.83 19.04
C VAL A 119 19.70 1.48 17.73
N LEU A 120 20.19 0.69 16.77
CA LEU A 120 20.58 1.18 15.44
C LEU A 120 19.40 1.83 14.71
N ARG A 121 18.19 1.26 14.83
CA ARG A 121 16.98 1.85 14.24
C ARG A 121 16.69 3.25 14.79
N ILE A 122 16.85 3.46 16.10
CA ILE A 122 16.66 4.77 16.72
C ILE A 122 17.74 5.74 16.24
N LEU A 123 18.99 5.28 16.23
CA LEU A 123 20.14 6.07 15.78
C LEU A 123 20.01 6.51 14.31
N SER A 124 19.71 5.60 13.39
CA SER A 124 19.51 5.94 11.98
C SER A 124 18.31 6.88 11.78
N ARG A 125 17.26 6.79 12.63
CA ARG A 125 16.10 7.69 12.54
C ARG A 125 16.46 9.15 12.79
N LYS A 126 17.43 9.42 13.67
CA LYS A 126 17.89 10.78 13.99
C LYS A 126 18.24 11.57 12.73
N TYR A 127 18.82 10.89 11.74
CA TYR A 127 19.31 11.48 10.51
C TYR A 127 18.36 11.36 9.31
N GLU A 128 17.18 10.75 9.49
CA GLU A 128 16.24 10.44 8.40
C GLU A 128 15.82 11.69 7.60
N PHE A 129 15.60 12.81 8.29
CA PHE A 129 15.15 14.08 7.70
C PHE A 129 16.18 15.21 7.79
N LYS A 130 17.45 14.88 8.04
CA LYS A 130 18.55 15.85 8.20
C LYS A 130 19.13 16.31 6.87
N SER A 131 19.68 17.52 6.80
CA SER A 131 20.33 18.04 5.59
C SER A 131 21.64 17.29 5.28
N GLU A 132 22.19 17.45 4.07
CA GLU A 132 23.40 16.75 3.63
C GLU A 132 24.61 16.98 4.59
N GLU A 133 24.80 18.21 5.06
CA GLU A 133 25.85 18.57 6.01
C GLU A 133 25.70 17.87 7.36
N GLU A 134 24.46 17.77 7.87
CA GLU A 134 24.15 17.08 9.13
C GLU A 134 24.11 15.55 8.98
N ARG A 135 24.27 15.01 7.76
CA ARG A 135 24.22 13.56 7.46
C ARG A 135 25.58 12.88 7.46
N LEU A 136 26.69 13.60 7.65
CA LEU A 136 28.01 12.98 7.79
C LEU A 136 28.05 11.80 8.79
N PRO A 137 27.41 11.90 9.99
CA PRO A 137 27.39 10.78 10.92
C PRO A 137 26.63 9.55 10.40
N VAL A 138 25.58 9.72 9.58
CA VAL A 138 24.84 8.57 9.03
C VAL A 138 25.64 7.83 7.97
N TYR A 139 26.51 8.51 7.22
CA TYR A 139 27.42 7.84 6.29
C TYR A 139 28.40 6.93 7.02
N HIS A 140 28.97 7.38 8.14
CA HIS A 140 29.83 6.55 8.97
C HIS A 140 29.07 5.36 9.59
N ILE A 141 27.82 5.58 10.05
CA ILE A 141 26.96 4.49 10.53
C ILE A 141 26.75 3.44 9.44
N VAL A 142 26.50 3.85 8.19
CA VAL A 142 26.33 2.92 7.06
C VAL A 142 27.60 2.12 6.80
N GLU A 143 28.77 2.77 6.77
CA GLU A 143 30.08 2.12 6.57
C GLU A 143 30.33 1.00 7.58
N GLU A 144 30.05 1.28 8.86
CA GLU A 144 30.37 0.37 9.94
C GLU A 144 29.36 -0.77 10.13
N THR A 145 28.13 -0.63 9.60
CA THR A 145 27.02 -1.56 9.92
C THR A 145 26.39 -2.28 8.73
N PHE A 146 26.41 -1.72 7.51
CA PHE A 146 25.60 -2.28 6.41
C PHE A 146 26.05 -3.67 5.94
N ALA A 147 27.35 -3.97 6.00
CA ALA A 147 27.83 -5.32 5.69
C ALA A 147 27.28 -6.36 6.66
N HIS A 148 27.24 -6.04 7.96
CA HIS A 148 26.64 -6.89 8.99
C HIS A 148 25.13 -7.03 8.81
N LEU A 149 24.44 -5.92 8.52
CA LEU A 149 23.00 -5.94 8.25
C LEU A 149 22.66 -6.83 7.05
N LEU A 150 23.44 -6.74 5.97
CA LEU A 150 23.26 -7.56 4.77
C LEU A 150 23.43 -9.05 5.09
N ASN A 151 24.48 -9.40 5.85
CA ASN A 151 24.72 -10.79 6.28
C ASN A 151 23.64 -11.33 7.23
N ILE A 152 23.14 -10.50 8.14
CA ILE A 152 22.00 -10.87 9.00
C ILE A 152 20.76 -11.08 8.14
N PHE A 153 20.44 -10.15 7.24
CA PHE A 153 19.25 -10.24 6.41
C PHE A 153 19.28 -11.47 5.50
N HIS A 154 20.42 -11.76 4.89
CA HIS A 154 20.63 -12.98 4.11
C HIS A 154 20.32 -14.23 4.93
N ARG A 155 20.90 -14.37 6.14
CA ARG A 155 20.67 -15.51 7.04
C ARG A 155 19.19 -15.66 7.42
N LEU A 156 18.51 -14.55 7.75
CA LEU A 156 17.10 -14.57 8.16
C LEU A 156 16.17 -15.01 7.02
N ILE A 157 16.47 -14.63 5.77
CA ILE A 157 15.66 -15.03 4.61
C ILE A 157 15.77 -16.54 4.32
N GLN A 158 16.90 -17.18 4.61
CA GLN A 158 17.10 -18.61 4.35
C GLN A 158 16.34 -19.53 5.33
N ILE A 159 15.77 -19.00 6.40
CA ILE A 159 14.99 -19.80 7.36
C ILE A 159 13.71 -20.27 6.67
N ALA A 160 13.51 -21.59 6.56
CA ALA A 160 12.39 -22.19 5.84
C ALA A 160 11.02 -21.89 6.48
N ASN A 161 10.90 -22.07 7.80
CA ASN A 161 9.71 -21.77 8.60
C ASN A 161 10.04 -20.70 9.66
N PRO A 162 10.11 -19.42 9.26
CA PRO A 162 10.57 -18.36 10.14
C PRO A 162 9.47 -17.99 11.14
N PRO A 163 9.79 -17.93 12.44
CA PRO A 163 8.84 -17.47 13.44
C PRO A 163 8.64 -15.95 13.34
N THR A 164 7.65 -15.39 14.06
CA THR A 164 7.28 -13.98 13.95
C THR A 164 8.42 -13.03 14.33
N GLU A 165 9.29 -13.44 15.25
CA GLU A 165 10.47 -12.70 15.70
C GLU A 165 11.44 -12.43 14.54
N VAL A 166 11.58 -13.38 13.60
CA VAL A 166 12.40 -13.20 12.40
C VAL A 166 11.83 -12.07 11.53
N ALA A 167 10.50 -11.99 11.41
CA ALA A 167 9.85 -10.90 10.68
C ALA A 167 10.11 -9.55 11.36
N ASP A 168 10.15 -9.50 12.69
CA ASP A 168 10.47 -8.27 13.43
C ASP A 168 11.90 -7.79 13.18
N LEU A 169 12.87 -8.71 13.12
CA LEU A 169 14.26 -8.39 12.78
C LEU A 169 14.38 -7.89 11.34
N ILE A 170 13.77 -8.58 10.37
CA ILE A 170 13.76 -8.15 8.97
C ILE A 170 13.12 -6.75 8.84
N LYS A 171 12.01 -6.52 9.54
CA LYS A 171 11.32 -5.22 9.55
C LYS A 171 12.22 -4.11 10.10
N LEU A 172 12.99 -4.38 11.16
CA LEU A 172 13.97 -3.41 11.69
C LEU A 172 15.07 -3.11 10.66
N ILE A 173 15.63 -4.13 10.01
CA ILE A 173 16.65 -3.96 8.95
C ILE A 173 16.10 -3.10 7.81
N CYS A 174 14.90 -3.41 7.31
CA CYS A 174 14.25 -2.62 6.26
C CYS A 174 14.07 -1.15 6.69
N LYS A 175 13.64 -0.91 7.93
CA LYS A 175 13.47 0.45 8.46
C LYS A 175 14.80 1.20 8.65
N ILE A 176 15.87 0.50 9.06
CA ILE A 176 17.22 1.07 9.15
C ILE A 176 17.69 1.49 7.76
N PHE A 177 17.55 0.59 6.77
CA PHE A 177 17.88 0.87 5.38
C PHE A 177 17.12 2.11 4.88
N TRP A 178 15.81 2.16 5.11
CA TRP A 178 14.97 3.32 4.76
C TRP A 178 15.49 4.62 5.37
N SER A 179 15.72 4.67 6.69
CA SER A 179 16.18 5.90 7.35
C SER A 179 17.54 6.37 6.81
N SER A 180 18.44 5.44 6.50
CA SER A 180 19.75 5.76 5.92
C SER A 180 19.66 6.22 4.45
N PHE A 181 18.63 5.80 3.72
CA PHE A 181 18.48 6.02 2.27
C PHE A 181 17.43 7.09 1.89
N TYR A 182 16.60 7.54 2.83
CA TYR A 182 15.37 8.29 2.53
C TYR A 182 15.58 9.57 1.70
N LEU A 183 16.61 10.35 2.05
CA LEU A 183 16.96 11.60 1.37
C LEU A 183 18.01 11.41 0.29
N GLU A 184 19.02 10.59 0.54
CA GLU A 184 20.16 10.40 -0.35
C GLU A 184 20.68 8.97 -0.29
N VAL A 185 21.22 8.47 -1.41
CA VAL A 185 21.86 7.15 -1.50
C VAL A 185 23.23 7.22 -0.80
N PRO A 186 23.47 6.43 0.26
CA PRO A 186 24.81 6.33 0.85
C PRO A 186 25.86 5.88 -0.17
N LYS A 187 27.08 6.41 -0.06
CA LYS A 187 28.16 6.20 -1.05
C LYS A 187 28.42 4.73 -1.37
N GLN A 188 28.32 3.86 -0.37
CA GLN A 188 28.57 2.42 -0.46
C GLN A 188 27.54 1.71 -1.34
N LEU A 189 26.33 2.26 -1.46
CA LEU A 189 25.27 1.70 -2.32
C LEU A 189 25.40 2.11 -3.79
N TYR A 190 26.35 3.00 -4.15
CA TYR A 190 26.69 3.21 -5.56
C TYR A 190 27.55 2.08 -6.13
N ASP A 191 28.19 1.26 -5.29
CA ASP A 191 28.86 0.05 -5.72
C ASP A 191 27.82 -0.95 -6.28
N PRO A 192 27.91 -1.36 -7.55
CA PRO A 192 26.93 -2.25 -8.17
C PRO A 192 26.77 -3.60 -7.48
N ASN A 193 27.85 -4.16 -6.91
CA ASN A 193 27.82 -5.46 -6.25
C ASN A 193 27.09 -5.36 -4.90
N VAL A 194 27.42 -4.34 -4.11
CA VAL A 194 26.74 -4.07 -2.83
C VAL A 194 25.27 -3.79 -3.07
N PHE A 195 24.95 -2.94 -4.06
CA PHE A 195 23.58 -2.61 -4.41
C PHE A 195 22.79 -3.85 -4.87
N ASN A 196 23.37 -4.67 -5.75
CA ASN A 196 22.75 -5.90 -6.25
C ASN A 196 22.44 -6.88 -5.11
N ALA A 197 23.37 -7.05 -4.16
CA ALA A 197 23.15 -7.92 -3.01
C ALA A 197 21.92 -7.52 -2.19
N TRP A 198 21.73 -6.21 -1.94
CA TRP A 198 20.52 -5.70 -1.29
C TRP A 198 19.27 -5.91 -2.14
N MET A 199 19.33 -5.63 -3.44
CA MET A 199 18.19 -5.81 -4.34
C MET A 199 17.71 -7.26 -4.40
N ILE A 200 18.63 -8.23 -4.46
CA ILE A 200 18.29 -9.65 -4.44
C ILE A 200 17.50 -10.00 -3.18
N LEU A 201 17.94 -9.54 -1.99
CA LEU A 201 17.23 -9.82 -0.74
C LEU A 201 15.84 -9.18 -0.71
N PHE A 202 15.71 -7.92 -1.15
CA PHE A 202 14.42 -7.24 -1.22
C PHE A 202 13.45 -7.90 -2.22
N LEU A 203 13.93 -8.34 -3.37
CA LEU A 203 13.10 -9.05 -4.33
C LEU A 203 12.69 -10.43 -3.79
N THR A 204 13.64 -11.15 -3.17
CA THR A 204 13.37 -12.48 -2.57
C THR A 204 12.27 -12.41 -1.51
N ILE A 205 12.29 -11.41 -0.62
CA ILE A 205 11.25 -11.27 0.41
C ILE A 205 9.88 -10.86 -0.18
N LEU A 206 9.87 -10.14 -1.30
CA LEU A 206 8.63 -9.82 -2.01
C LEU A 206 8.02 -11.03 -2.74
N GLU A 207 8.85 -11.86 -3.35
CA GLU A 207 8.42 -13.08 -4.04
C GLU A 207 8.01 -14.18 -3.05
N ARG A 208 8.65 -14.23 -1.88
CA ARG A 208 8.33 -15.25 -0.86
C ARG A 208 6.88 -15.14 -0.39
N PRO A 209 6.10 -16.24 -0.37
CA PRO A 209 4.74 -16.22 0.16
C PRO A 209 4.75 -15.88 1.66
N VAL A 210 3.72 -15.15 2.11
CA VAL A 210 3.54 -14.88 3.53
C VAL A 210 3.21 -16.20 4.25
N PRO A 211 3.91 -16.55 5.36
CA PRO A 211 3.60 -17.76 6.12
C PRO A 211 2.12 -17.80 6.54
N LEU A 212 1.51 -18.99 6.49
CA LEU A 212 0.14 -19.19 6.99
C LEU A 212 0.12 -19.48 8.49
N GLU A 213 1.17 -20.11 8.99
CA GLU A 213 1.32 -20.45 10.40
C GLU A 213 1.47 -19.19 11.27
N GLY A 214 0.66 -19.09 12.33
CA GLY A 214 0.63 -17.92 13.21
C GLY A 214 -0.07 -16.69 12.64
N GLN A 215 -0.68 -16.77 11.45
CA GLN A 215 -1.45 -15.68 10.87
C GLN A 215 -2.76 -15.47 11.65
N PRO A 216 -3.07 -14.23 12.08
CA PRO A 216 -4.36 -13.94 12.73
C PRO A 216 -5.55 -14.28 11.82
N THR A 217 -6.57 -14.90 12.41
CA THR A 217 -7.85 -15.17 11.75
C THR A 217 -8.67 -13.90 11.56
N ASP A 218 -8.61 -12.99 12.55
CA ASP A 218 -9.21 -11.66 12.50
C ASP A 218 -8.59 -10.81 11.35
N PRO A 219 -9.41 -10.28 10.43
CA PRO A 219 -8.94 -9.45 9.31
C PRO A 219 -8.16 -8.18 9.72
N GLU A 220 -8.57 -7.48 10.77
CA GLU A 220 -7.91 -6.26 11.23
C GLU A 220 -6.56 -6.55 11.88
N LEU A 221 -6.50 -7.60 12.69
CA LEU A 221 -5.22 -8.07 13.24
C LEU A 221 -4.30 -8.58 12.14
N ARG A 222 -4.84 -9.23 11.10
CA ARG A 222 -4.11 -9.72 9.93
C ARG A 222 -3.49 -8.57 9.14
N LYS A 223 -4.21 -7.47 8.90
CA LYS A 223 -3.67 -6.24 8.27
C LYS A 223 -2.44 -5.71 9.03
N SER A 224 -2.47 -5.81 10.36
CA SER A 224 -1.39 -5.32 11.23
C SER A 224 -0.24 -6.33 11.43
N TRP A 225 -0.33 -7.54 10.88
CA TRP A 225 0.62 -8.61 11.12
C TRP A 225 2.03 -8.29 10.57
N VAL A 226 3.06 -8.80 11.25
CA VAL A 226 4.44 -8.34 11.04
C VAL A 226 4.97 -8.67 9.64
N TRP A 227 4.60 -9.82 9.07
CA TRP A 227 5.00 -10.21 7.71
C TRP A 227 4.47 -9.26 6.63
N TRP A 228 3.23 -8.78 6.77
CA TRP A 228 2.69 -7.77 5.88
C TRP A 228 3.40 -6.43 6.05
N LYS A 229 3.77 -6.07 7.28
CA LYS A 229 4.62 -4.89 7.54
C LYS A 229 5.99 -5.01 6.87
N VAL A 230 6.61 -6.20 6.87
CA VAL A 230 7.88 -6.44 6.14
C VAL A 230 7.71 -6.13 4.65
N LYS A 231 6.73 -6.77 3.99
CA LYS A 231 6.46 -6.53 2.57
C LYS A 231 6.18 -5.06 2.27
N LYS A 232 5.37 -4.39 3.10
CA LYS A 232 5.11 -2.95 2.99
C LYS A 232 6.40 -2.12 3.00
N TRP A 233 7.28 -2.33 3.97
CA TRP A 233 8.54 -1.59 4.05
C TRP A 233 9.46 -1.87 2.86
N THR A 234 9.52 -3.12 2.40
CA THR A 234 10.30 -3.47 1.21
C THR A 234 9.78 -2.79 -0.05
N ILE A 235 8.46 -2.82 -0.29
CA ILE A 235 7.79 -2.09 -1.38
C ILE A 235 8.11 -0.59 -1.29
N GLN A 236 7.99 -0.01 -0.11
CA GLN A 236 8.25 1.42 0.12
C GLN A 236 9.70 1.81 -0.25
N ILE A 237 10.69 0.99 0.13
CA ILE A 237 12.10 1.19 -0.24
C ILE A 237 12.28 1.15 -1.76
N LEU A 238 11.75 0.11 -2.41
CA LEU A 238 11.88 -0.07 -3.86
C LEU A 238 11.17 1.04 -4.66
N ASN A 239 9.99 1.48 -4.20
CA ASN A 239 9.27 2.61 -4.79
C ASN A 239 10.07 3.91 -4.66
N ARG A 240 10.70 4.16 -3.51
CA ARG A 240 11.55 5.35 -3.31
C ARG A 240 12.80 5.31 -4.17
N LEU A 241 13.46 4.15 -4.25
CA LEU A 241 14.56 3.90 -5.18
C LEU A 241 14.17 4.28 -6.59
N TYR A 242 12.99 3.85 -7.00
CA TYR A 242 12.48 4.09 -8.34
C TYR A 242 12.13 5.54 -8.62
N THR A 243 11.27 6.14 -7.80
CA THR A 243 10.69 7.48 -8.03
C THR A 243 11.69 8.60 -7.85
N ARG A 244 12.65 8.44 -6.93
CA ARG A 244 13.64 9.48 -6.61
C ARG A 244 14.97 9.21 -7.29
N PHE A 245 15.52 8.02 -7.12
CA PHE A 245 16.92 7.72 -7.50
C PHE A 245 17.05 7.07 -8.88
N GLY A 246 16.00 6.42 -9.37
CA GLY A 246 15.93 5.86 -10.70
C GLY A 246 15.63 6.88 -11.80
N ASP A 247 15.14 8.08 -11.49
CA ASP A 247 14.80 9.08 -12.52
C ASP A 247 15.99 9.95 -12.93
N LEU A 248 16.61 9.68 -14.09
CA LEU A 248 17.72 10.50 -14.63
C LEU A 248 17.41 12.01 -14.77
N LYS A 249 16.13 12.44 -14.74
CA LYS A 249 15.77 13.87 -14.79
C LYS A 249 16.02 14.56 -13.45
N LEU A 250 15.92 13.80 -12.35
CA LEU A 250 16.16 14.28 -10.99
C LEU A 250 17.60 14.06 -10.54
N GLN A 251 18.41 13.33 -11.32
CA GLN A 251 19.76 12.97 -10.95
C GLN A 251 20.80 13.96 -11.49
N ASN A 252 21.70 14.35 -10.59
CA ASN A 252 22.94 15.04 -10.93
C ASN A 252 23.78 14.20 -11.91
N PRO A 253 24.65 14.82 -12.73
CA PRO A 253 25.44 14.11 -13.74
C PRO A 253 26.19 12.89 -13.20
N GLU A 254 26.74 13.00 -11.98
CA GLU A 254 27.48 11.95 -11.28
C GLU A 254 26.63 10.71 -10.96
N HIS A 255 25.33 10.88 -10.71
CA HIS A 255 24.43 9.81 -10.30
C HIS A 255 23.61 9.21 -11.46
N LYS A 256 23.75 9.76 -12.68
CA LYS A 256 23.02 9.27 -13.86
C LYS A 256 23.38 7.82 -14.23
N ALA A 257 24.65 7.43 -14.05
CA ALA A 257 25.10 6.07 -14.36
C ALA A 257 24.40 5.03 -13.47
N PHE A 258 24.31 5.30 -12.16
CA PHE A 258 23.57 4.47 -11.21
C PHE A 258 22.09 4.36 -11.60
N ALA A 259 21.45 5.47 -11.91
CA ALA A 259 20.05 5.50 -12.26
C ALA A 259 19.75 4.76 -13.58
N GLN A 260 20.68 4.78 -14.56
CA GLN A 260 20.57 3.98 -15.79
C GLN A 260 20.71 2.47 -15.50
N MET A 261 21.69 2.07 -14.69
CA MET A 261 21.86 0.70 -14.24
C MET A 261 20.60 0.20 -13.50
N PHE A 262 20.09 1.01 -12.58
CA PHE A 262 18.89 0.70 -11.81
C PHE A 262 17.67 0.47 -12.72
N GLN A 263 17.45 1.38 -13.67
CA GLN A 263 16.38 1.27 -14.66
C GLN A 263 16.51 0.05 -15.57
N LYS A 264 17.74 -0.33 -15.93
CA LYS A 264 17.97 -1.47 -16.83
C LYS A 264 17.71 -2.80 -16.13
N ASN A 265 18.14 -2.93 -14.88
CA ASN A 265 18.26 -4.24 -14.22
C ASN A 265 17.13 -4.54 -13.22
N TYR A 266 16.52 -3.53 -12.59
CA TYR A 266 15.58 -3.76 -11.49
C TYR A 266 14.19 -3.19 -11.72
N ALA A 267 14.04 -2.13 -12.53
CA ALA A 267 12.77 -1.45 -12.76
C ALA A 267 11.62 -2.39 -13.14
N GLY A 268 11.83 -3.25 -14.14
CA GLY A 268 10.81 -4.20 -14.62
C GLY A 268 10.39 -5.19 -13.53
N LYS A 269 11.36 -5.73 -12.78
CA LYS A 269 11.08 -6.71 -11.72
C LYS A 269 10.44 -6.09 -10.48
N ILE A 270 10.77 -4.84 -10.16
CA ILE A 270 10.10 -4.08 -9.09
C ILE A 270 8.63 -3.83 -9.47
N LEU A 271 8.37 -3.46 -10.73
CA LEU A 271 7.00 -3.30 -11.26
C LEU A 271 6.21 -4.60 -11.16
N GLU A 272 6.80 -5.72 -11.59
CA GLU A 272 6.22 -7.07 -11.44
C GLU A 272 5.84 -7.36 -9.99
N CYS A 273 6.75 -7.13 -9.05
CA CYS A 273 6.51 -7.40 -7.63
C CYS A 273 5.43 -6.49 -7.04
N HIS A 274 5.37 -5.21 -7.44
CA HIS A 274 4.32 -4.29 -7.00
C HIS A 274 2.96 -4.74 -7.51
N LEU A 275 2.85 -5.07 -8.81
CA LEU A 275 1.63 -5.60 -9.41
C LEU A 275 1.18 -6.87 -8.69
N PHE A 276 2.09 -7.84 -8.53
CA PHE A 276 1.79 -9.12 -7.91
C PHE A 276 1.34 -8.97 -6.44
N ALA A 277 2.02 -8.15 -5.64
CA ALA A 277 1.68 -7.95 -4.23
C ALA A 277 0.27 -7.33 -4.06
N CYS A 278 -0.16 -6.47 -4.99
CA CYS A 278 -1.47 -5.85 -4.93
C CYS A 278 -2.61 -6.82 -5.25
N LEU A 279 -2.41 -7.70 -6.23
CA LEU A 279 -3.43 -8.64 -6.69
C LEU A 279 -3.66 -9.80 -5.70
N MET A 280 -2.65 -10.14 -4.91
CA MET A 280 -2.75 -11.17 -3.87
C MET A 280 -3.67 -10.77 -2.71
N LEU A 281 -3.81 -9.46 -2.41
CA LEU A 281 -4.66 -8.96 -1.33
C LEU A 281 -6.15 -9.00 -1.70
N SER A 282 -6.48 -8.73 -2.95
CA SER A 282 -7.86 -8.72 -3.47
C SER A 282 -8.50 -10.11 -3.55
N GLY A 283 -7.69 -11.15 -3.72
CA GLY A 283 -8.17 -12.49 -4.04
C GLY A 283 -8.87 -13.26 -2.92
N ARG A 284 -8.64 -12.92 -1.64
CA ARG A 284 -9.32 -13.59 -0.50
C ARG A 284 -10.69 -12.99 -0.23
N LEU A 285 -10.77 -11.65 -0.22
CA LEU A 285 -12.01 -10.92 0.00
C LEU A 285 -13.06 -11.31 -1.05
N TRP A 286 -12.63 -11.52 -2.30
CA TRP A 286 -13.48 -12.04 -3.37
C TRP A 286 -14.27 -13.30 -2.98
N ASN A 287 -13.65 -14.24 -2.27
CA ASN A 287 -14.30 -15.51 -1.89
C ASN A 287 -15.00 -15.43 -0.53
N GLU A 288 -14.47 -14.64 0.40
CA GLU A 288 -14.98 -14.55 1.78
C GLU A 288 -16.18 -13.62 1.89
N ASP A 289 -16.16 -12.48 1.19
CA ASP A 289 -17.22 -11.47 1.21
C ASP A 289 -17.24 -10.67 -0.11
N PRO A 290 -17.98 -11.16 -1.13
CA PRO A 290 -18.08 -10.50 -2.43
C PRO A 290 -18.71 -9.10 -2.37
N HIS A 291 -19.61 -8.84 -1.42
CA HIS A 291 -20.25 -7.53 -1.26
C HIS A 291 -19.22 -6.50 -0.76
N GLU A 292 -18.46 -6.86 0.26
CA GLU A 292 -17.39 -6.00 0.78
C GLU A 292 -16.25 -5.83 -0.23
N TYR A 293 -15.97 -6.83 -1.06
CA TYR A 293 -15.06 -6.70 -2.20
C TYR A 293 -15.50 -5.61 -3.16
N VAL A 294 -16.77 -5.62 -3.57
CA VAL A 294 -17.35 -4.60 -4.46
C VAL A 294 -17.32 -3.23 -3.76
N ARG A 295 -17.85 -3.13 -2.54
CA ARG A 295 -17.91 -1.87 -1.79
C ARG A 295 -16.53 -1.22 -1.68
N LYS A 296 -15.51 -1.97 -1.23
CA LYS A 296 -14.13 -1.47 -1.15
C LYS A 296 -13.51 -1.13 -2.51
N GLY A 297 -13.91 -1.83 -3.57
CA GLY A 297 -13.36 -1.66 -4.91
C GLY A 297 -13.74 -0.33 -5.55
N TYR A 298 -14.87 0.27 -5.16
CA TYR A 298 -15.40 1.52 -5.72
C TYR A 298 -15.57 2.63 -4.67
N ASP A 299 -15.19 2.39 -3.41
CA ASP A 299 -15.13 3.42 -2.38
C ASP A 299 -13.88 4.29 -2.57
N ILE A 300 -14.09 5.57 -2.92
CA ILE A 300 -13.02 6.54 -3.21
C ILE A 300 -12.04 6.69 -2.04
N ILE A 301 -12.52 6.61 -0.79
CA ILE A 301 -11.69 6.78 0.40
C ILE A 301 -10.82 5.54 0.61
N GLU A 302 -11.40 4.35 0.49
CA GLU A 302 -10.64 3.09 0.56
C GLU A 302 -9.63 2.97 -0.59
N ASP A 303 -10.01 3.44 -1.79
CA ASP A 303 -9.16 3.44 -2.98
C ASP A 303 -7.90 4.29 -2.78
N LEU A 304 -8.02 5.46 -2.12
CA LEU A 304 -6.88 6.34 -1.82
C LEU A 304 -5.79 5.67 -0.98
N TYR A 305 -6.16 4.71 -0.14
CA TYR A 305 -5.24 3.97 0.74
C TYR A 305 -4.95 2.54 0.24
N SER A 306 -5.53 2.16 -0.89
CA SER A 306 -5.40 0.83 -1.47
C SER A 306 -3.99 0.61 -2.03
N PRO A 307 -3.31 -0.50 -1.67
CA PRO A 307 -2.03 -0.87 -2.28
C PRO A 307 -2.13 -0.99 -3.81
N ARG A 308 -3.27 -1.48 -4.32
CA ARG A 308 -3.53 -1.63 -5.76
C ARG A 308 -3.47 -0.29 -6.46
N THR A 309 -4.12 0.71 -5.90
CA THR A 309 -4.23 2.07 -6.45
C THR A 309 -2.88 2.77 -6.38
N ALA A 310 -2.17 2.65 -5.25
CA ALA A 310 -0.79 3.13 -5.13
C ALA A 310 0.16 2.50 -6.17
N ALA A 311 0.02 1.21 -6.48
CA ALA A 311 0.81 0.55 -7.53
C ALA A 311 0.43 1.02 -8.94
N MET A 312 -0.87 1.23 -9.20
CA MET A 312 -1.36 1.78 -10.47
C MET A 312 -0.93 3.22 -10.69
N ASP A 313 -1.02 4.08 -9.67
CA ASP A 313 -0.53 5.45 -9.70
C ASP A 313 0.96 5.50 -9.99
N PHE A 314 1.72 4.59 -9.37
CA PHE A 314 3.13 4.45 -9.65
C PHE A 314 3.42 4.06 -11.10
N VAL A 315 2.68 3.08 -11.66
CA VAL A 315 2.78 2.68 -13.08
C VAL A 315 2.42 3.85 -14.01
N SER A 316 1.33 4.55 -13.72
CA SER A 316 0.88 5.71 -14.48
C SER A 316 1.90 6.84 -14.47
N GLU A 317 2.44 7.18 -13.29
CA GLU A 317 3.45 8.23 -13.14
C GLU A 317 4.78 7.87 -13.80
N LEU A 318 5.18 6.60 -13.70
CA LEU A 318 6.32 6.07 -14.42
C LEU A 318 6.17 6.29 -15.93
N VAL A 319 5.05 5.84 -16.49
CA VAL A 319 4.78 5.99 -17.92
C VAL A 319 4.71 7.48 -18.27
N ARG A 320 4.14 8.33 -17.43
CA ARG A 320 4.03 9.77 -17.68
C ARG A 320 5.39 10.47 -17.78
N LYS A 321 6.31 10.26 -16.82
CA LYS A 321 7.60 10.99 -16.78
C LYS A 321 8.55 10.65 -17.94
N ARG A 322 8.41 9.47 -18.58
CA ARG A 322 9.22 9.02 -19.74
C ARG A 322 8.43 8.17 -20.74
N GLY A 323 7.36 8.77 -21.27
CA GLY A 323 6.33 8.10 -22.08
C GLY A 323 6.76 7.21 -23.24
N LYS A 324 7.91 7.39 -23.88
CA LYS A 324 8.32 6.51 -25.00
C LYS A 324 9.14 5.31 -24.54
N ALA A 325 10.22 5.52 -23.79
CA ALA A 325 11.14 4.46 -23.41
C ALA A 325 10.57 3.54 -22.31
N ASN A 326 9.95 4.11 -21.27
CA ASN A 326 9.46 3.33 -20.15
C ASN A 326 8.14 2.63 -20.49
N LEU A 327 7.26 3.28 -21.25
CA LEU A 327 6.05 2.63 -21.77
C LEU A 327 6.41 1.41 -22.62
N HIS A 328 7.38 1.54 -23.54
CA HIS A 328 7.77 0.41 -24.37
C HIS A 328 8.28 -0.79 -23.58
N LYS A 329 9.21 -0.55 -22.63
CA LYS A 329 9.72 -1.61 -21.75
C LYS A 329 8.61 -2.22 -20.90
N PHE A 330 7.68 -1.41 -20.40
CA PHE A 330 6.58 -1.89 -19.57
C PHE A 330 5.56 -2.68 -20.37
N VAL A 331 5.21 -2.23 -21.58
CA VAL A 331 4.33 -2.98 -22.48
C VAL A 331 4.99 -4.29 -22.91
N GLN A 332 6.30 -4.30 -23.23
CA GLN A 332 7.04 -5.55 -23.51
C GLN A 332 6.97 -6.53 -22.33
N PHE A 333 7.11 -6.01 -21.11
CA PHE A 333 6.97 -6.80 -19.90
C PHE A 333 5.55 -7.40 -19.76
N ILE A 334 4.50 -6.61 -20.01
CA ILE A 334 3.11 -7.08 -20.03
C ILE A 334 2.93 -8.17 -21.11
N VAL A 335 3.43 -7.95 -22.32
CA VAL A 335 3.35 -8.91 -23.43
C VAL A 335 4.02 -10.24 -23.05
N GLU A 336 5.14 -10.22 -22.34
CA GLU A 336 5.80 -11.42 -21.86
C GLU A 336 4.95 -12.17 -20.80
N ILE A 337 4.26 -11.46 -19.90
CA ILE A 337 3.29 -12.09 -18.98
C ILE A 337 2.16 -12.75 -19.77
N LEU A 338 1.58 -12.05 -20.76
CA LEU A 338 0.50 -12.57 -21.58
C LEU A 338 0.93 -13.82 -22.37
N ARG A 339 2.14 -13.79 -22.95
CA ARG A 339 2.74 -14.93 -23.66
C ARG A 339 2.88 -16.15 -22.75
N ARG A 340 3.46 -15.98 -21.56
CA ARG A 340 3.61 -17.06 -20.57
C ARG A 340 2.27 -17.63 -20.13
N TYR A 341 1.25 -16.78 -19.99
CA TYR A 341 -0.09 -17.22 -19.65
C TYR A 341 -0.72 -18.07 -20.76
N ASP A 342 -0.52 -17.69 -22.03
CA ASP A 342 -1.05 -18.43 -23.18
C ASP A 342 -0.34 -19.78 -23.38
N GLU A 343 0.95 -19.86 -23.09
CA GLU A 343 1.77 -21.08 -23.19
C GLU A 343 1.57 -22.06 -22.01
N ALA A 344 1.10 -21.58 -20.87
CA ALA A 344 0.96 -22.39 -19.67
C ALA A 344 -0.23 -23.38 -19.76
N PRO A 345 -0.06 -24.63 -19.31
CA PRO A 345 -1.16 -25.59 -19.21
C PRO A 345 -2.18 -25.10 -18.18
N LEU A 346 -3.44 -25.54 -18.31
CA LEU A 346 -4.56 -25.06 -17.49
C LEU A 346 -4.31 -25.17 -15.97
N GLU A 347 -3.64 -26.23 -15.54
CA GLU A 347 -3.32 -26.51 -14.13
C GLU A 347 -2.28 -25.54 -13.53
N LEU A 348 -1.36 -25.04 -14.36
CA LEU A 348 -0.28 -24.14 -13.95
C LEU A 348 -0.50 -22.72 -14.48
N LYS A 349 -1.71 -22.42 -14.96
CA LYS A 349 -1.99 -21.17 -15.64
C LYS A 349 -1.83 -20.00 -14.65
N PRO A 350 -0.99 -18.98 -14.95
CA PRO A 350 -0.69 -17.91 -14.01
C PRO A 350 -1.81 -16.84 -13.98
N PHE A 351 -3.02 -17.23 -13.58
CA PHE A 351 -4.22 -16.38 -13.58
C PHE A 351 -4.04 -15.05 -12.87
N ARG A 352 -3.30 -15.02 -11.75
CA ARG A 352 -3.00 -13.79 -11.00
C ARG A 352 -2.10 -12.84 -11.77
N GLN A 353 -1.12 -13.35 -12.50
CA GLN A 353 -0.24 -12.50 -13.31
C GLN A 353 -1.01 -11.90 -14.49
N LYS A 354 -1.90 -12.70 -15.09
CA LYS A 354 -2.82 -12.24 -16.15
C LYS A 354 -3.73 -11.13 -15.66
N ASP A 355 -4.36 -11.27 -14.49
CA ASP A 355 -5.18 -10.23 -13.87
C ASP A 355 -4.41 -8.91 -13.69
N GLY A 356 -3.16 -9.01 -13.22
CA GLY A 356 -2.27 -7.85 -13.10
C GLY A 356 -1.90 -7.18 -14.40
N ALA A 357 -1.62 -7.98 -15.42
CA ALA A 357 -1.36 -7.49 -16.77
C ALA A 357 -2.58 -6.75 -17.33
N LEU A 358 -3.78 -7.33 -17.20
CA LEU A 358 -5.03 -6.72 -17.65
C LEU A 358 -5.36 -5.43 -16.89
N LEU A 359 -5.14 -5.42 -15.56
CA LEU A 359 -5.29 -4.21 -14.76
C LEU A 359 -4.37 -3.09 -15.26
N ALA A 360 -3.09 -3.39 -15.46
CA ALA A 360 -2.12 -2.40 -15.93
C ALA A 360 -2.46 -1.87 -17.34
N ILE A 361 -2.95 -2.73 -18.24
CA ILE A 361 -3.41 -2.33 -19.58
C ILE A 361 -4.61 -1.38 -19.46
N GLY A 362 -5.64 -1.75 -18.70
CA GLY A 362 -6.83 -0.91 -18.52
C GLY A 362 -6.52 0.43 -17.85
N THR A 363 -5.65 0.46 -16.84
CA THR A 363 -5.20 1.72 -16.20
C THR A 363 -4.43 2.62 -17.17
N LEU A 364 -3.67 2.05 -18.10
CA LEU A 364 -2.90 2.81 -19.11
C LEU A 364 -3.71 3.13 -20.37
N CYS A 365 -5.02 2.91 -20.36
CA CYS A 365 -5.94 3.08 -21.48
C CYS A 365 -5.74 4.40 -22.24
N ASP A 366 -5.82 5.55 -21.55
CA ASP A 366 -5.69 6.87 -22.15
C ASP A 366 -4.35 7.06 -22.86
N LYS A 367 -3.29 6.49 -22.30
CA LYS A 367 -1.95 6.61 -22.88
C LYS A 367 -1.77 5.72 -24.10
N LEU A 368 -2.26 4.48 -24.02
CA LEU A 368 -2.13 3.48 -25.08
C LEU A 368 -2.94 3.87 -26.32
N LYS A 369 -4.15 4.42 -26.13
CA LYS A 369 -5.01 4.93 -27.23
C LYS A 369 -4.38 6.09 -28.02
N GLN A 370 -3.40 6.79 -27.45
CA GLN A 370 -2.76 7.96 -28.05
C GLN A 370 -1.34 7.69 -28.57
N THR A 371 -0.81 6.47 -28.41
CA THR A 371 0.62 6.19 -28.67
C THR A 371 0.79 5.04 -29.67
N GLU A 372 1.41 5.31 -30.82
CA GLU A 372 1.84 4.27 -31.76
C GLU A 372 3.11 3.53 -31.29
N PRO A 373 3.29 2.23 -31.63
CA PRO A 373 2.39 1.39 -32.43
C PRO A 373 1.22 0.78 -31.63
N TYR A 374 1.12 1.06 -30.33
CA TYR A 374 0.16 0.37 -29.44
C TYR A 374 -1.28 0.62 -29.83
N LYS A 375 -1.62 1.85 -30.20
CA LYS A 375 -2.96 2.23 -30.65
C LYS A 375 -3.49 1.31 -31.75
N SER A 376 -2.64 1.01 -32.75
CA SER A 376 -3.00 0.16 -33.89
C SER A 376 -3.20 -1.32 -33.51
N GLU A 377 -2.57 -1.79 -32.43
CA GLU A 377 -2.66 -3.19 -31.97
C GLU A 377 -3.72 -3.41 -30.88
N LEU A 378 -4.44 -2.36 -30.43
CA LEU A 378 -5.38 -2.46 -29.31
C LEU A 378 -6.51 -3.47 -29.57
N GLU A 379 -7.17 -3.41 -30.72
CA GLU A 379 -8.25 -4.33 -31.06
C GLU A 379 -7.76 -5.78 -31.05
N ARG A 380 -6.59 -6.04 -31.67
CA ARG A 380 -5.98 -7.36 -31.67
C ARG A 380 -5.66 -7.85 -30.25
N MET A 381 -5.13 -6.97 -29.40
CA MET A 381 -4.85 -7.28 -27.99
C MET A 381 -6.13 -7.65 -27.24
N LEU A 382 -7.24 -6.93 -27.44
CA LEU A 382 -8.53 -7.26 -26.84
C LEU A 382 -9.02 -8.64 -27.29
N VAL A 383 -9.02 -8.88 -28.61
CA VAL A 383 -9.48 -10.15 -29.20
C VAL A 383 -8.65 -11.33 -28.71
N GLN A 384 -7.32 -11.17 -28.65
CA GLN A 384 -6.41 -12.26 -28.30
C GLN A 384 -6.37 -12.53 -26.80
N HIS A 385 -6.38 -11.49 -25.96
CA HIS A 385 -6.03 -11.63 -24.55
C HIS A 385 -7.13 -11.23 -23.56
N VAL A 386 -8.18 -10.52 -23.98
CA VAL A 386 -9.30 -10.10 -23.12
C VAL A 386 -10.55 -10.91 -23.40
N PHE A 387 -10.95 -11.05 -24.67
CA PHE A 387 -12.21 -11.71 -25.03
C PHE A 387 -12.32 -13.18 -24.60
N PRO A 388 -11.24 -13.99 -24.63
CA PRO A 388 -11.31 -15.36 -24.11
C PRO A 388 -11.63 -15.42 -22.62
N GLU A 389 -11.24 -14.39 -21.85
CA GLU A 389 -11.38 -14.37 -20.40
C GLU A 389 -12.81 -14.16 -19.92
N PHE A 390 -13.75 -13.72 -20.77
CA PHE A 390 -15.19 -13.74 -20.43
C PHE A 390 -15.71 -15.16 -20.13
N LYS A 391 -15.01 -16.20 -20.62
CA LYS A 391 -15.33 -17.61 -20.35
C LYS A 391 -14.32 -18.28 -19.41
N SER A 392 -13.51 -17.48 -18.71
CA SER A 392 -12.51 -18.00 -17.78
C SER A 392 -13.17 -18.80 -16.65
N PRO A 393 -12.59 -19.94 -16.20
CA PRO A 393 -13.08 -20.64 -15.02
C PRO A 393 -12.94 -19.80 -13.73
N VAL A 394 -12.19 -18.70 -13.80
CA VAL A 394 -11.84 -17.84 -12.67
C VAL A 394 -12.66 -16.54 -12.73
N GLY A 395 -13.51 -16.29 -11.73
CA GLY A 395 -14.42 -15.14 -11.70
C GLY A 395 -13.72 -13.78 -11.75
N TYR A 396 -12.63 -13.58 -11.00
CA TYR A 396 -11.92 -12.29 -11.03
C TYR A 396 -11.36 -11.96 -12.43
N LEU A 397 -11.04 -12.96 -13.26
CA LEU A 397 -10.65 -12.72 -14.65
C LEU A 397 -11.84 -12.40 -15.55
N ARG A 398 -13.01 -13.02 -15.34
CA ARG A 398 -14.24 -12.64 -16.05
C ARG A 398 -14.63 -11.19 -15.77
N ALA A 399 -14.62 -10.79 -14.50
CA ALA A 399 -14.86 -9.40 -14.09
C ALA A 399 -13.81 -8.44 -14.67
N LYS A 400 -12.52 -8.81 -14.58
CA LYS A 400 -11.44 -8.00 -15.18
C LYS A 400 -11.57 -7.86 -16.70
N ALA A 401 -12.03 -8.90 -17.40
CA ALA A 401 -12.28 -8.85 -18.84
C ALA A 401 -13.37 -7.82 -19.18
N ALA A 402 -14.49 -7.83 -18.43
CA ALA A 402 -15.54 -6.83 -18.57
C ALA A 402 -15.02 -5.42 -18.31
N TRP A 403 -14.32 -5.20 -17.19
CA TRP A 403 -13.74 -3.90 -16.84
C TRP A 403 -12.79 -3.37 -17.93
N VAL A 404 -11.83 -4.19 -18.40
CA VAL A 404 -10.90 -3.78 -19.48
C VAL A 404 -11.66 -3.49 -20.76
N ALA A 405 -12.63 -4.32 -21.15
CA ALA A 405 -13.44 -4.06 -22.33
C ALA A 405 -14.14 -2.69 -22.25
N GLY A 406 -14.74 -2.37 -21.10
CA GLY A 406 -15.37 -1.06 -20.85
C GLY A 406 -14.39 0.10 -21.03
N GLN A 407 -13.16 -0.01 -20.51
CA GLN A 407 -12.12 1.02 -20.70
C GLN A 407 -11.83 1.30 -22.18
N TYR A 408 -11.91 0.28 -23.04
CA TYR A 408 -11.60 0.39 -24.46
C TYR A 408 -12.82 0.50 -25.37
N ALA A 409 -14.04 0.70 -24.86
CA ALA A 409 -15.26 0.76 -25.66
C ALA A 409 -15.20 1.80 -26.81
N TYR A 410 -14.51 2.93 -26.60
CA TYR A 410 -14.38 4.02 -27.58
C TYR A 410 -13.21 3.90 -28.55
N ILE A 411 -12.52 2.75 -28.65
CA ILE A 411 -11.53 2.57 -29.72
C ILE A 411 -12.22 2.39 -31.07
N ASN A 412 -11.46 2.61 -32.14
CA ASN A 412 -11.94 2.28 -33.48
C ASN A 412 -11.81 0.77 -33.71
N PHE A 413 -12.91 0.05 -33.63
CA PHE A 413 -12.98 -1.35 -34.05
C PHE A 413 -12.98 -1.41 -35.58
N SER A 414 -12.01 -2.11 -36.14
CA SER A 414 -11.90 -2.39 -37.57
C SER A 414 -12.97 -3.39 -37.99
N ASP A 415 -13.27 -4.35 -37.12
CA ASP A 415 -14.35 -5.32 -37.30
C ASP A 415 -15.48 -5.05 -36.31
N GLN A 416 -16.62 -4.57 -36.82
CA GLN A 416 -17.80 -4.25 -36.01
C GLN A 416 -18.35 -5.49 -35.28
N SER A 417 -18.08 -6.71 -35.78
CA SER A 417 -18.49 -7.95 -35.11
C SER A 417 -17.76 -8.13 -33.77
N ASN A 418 -16.53 -7.63 -33.63
CA ASN A 418 -15.79 -7.64 -32.36
C ASN A 418 -16.48 -6.76 -31.32
N PHE A 419 -16.96 -5.58 -31.71
CA PHE A 419 -17.72 -4.70 -30.82
C PHE A 419 -19.00 -5.38 -30.33
N LEU A 420 -19.81 -5.89 -31.26
CA LEU A 420 -21.09 -6.56 -30.93
C LEU A 420 -20.89 -7.82 -30.09
N ARG A 421 -19.89 -8.65 -30.43
CA ARG A 421 -19.55 -9.83 -29.64
C ARG A 421 -19.16 -9.46 -28.21
N THR A 422 -18.41 -8.38 -28.03
CA THR A 422 -18.00 -7.92 -26.70
C THR A 422 -19.20 -7.42 -25.91
N LEU A 423 -20.08 -6.66 -26.55
CA LEU A 423 -21.34 -6.20 -25.96
C LEU A 423 -22.20 -7.38 -25.48
N HIS A 424 -22.36 -8.43 -26.30
CA HIS A 424 -23.06 -9.64 -25.88
C HIS A 424 -22.38 -10.36 -24.72
N CYS A 425 -21.04 -10.42 -24.67
CA CYS A 425 -20.32 -10.98 -23.54
C CYS A 425 -20.58 -10.18 -22.25
N ILE A 426 -20.60 -8.85 -22.33
CA ILE A 426 -20.89 -7.95 -21.21
C ILE A 426 -22.32 -8.17 -20.70
N VAL A 427 -23.30 -8.19 -21.61
CA VAL A 427 -24.71 -8.46 -21.25
C VAL A 427 -24.87 -9.85 -20.62
N SER A 428 -24.17 -10.86 -21.14
CA SER A 428 -24.17 -12.20 -20.54
C SER A 428 -23.54 -12.21 -19.14
N GLY A 429 -22.56 -11.34 -18.87
CA GLY A 429 -21.89 -11.23 -17.57
C GLY A 429 -22.79 -10.72 -16.45
N LEU A 430 -23.91 -10.05 -16.77
CA LEU A 430 -24.93 -9.65 -15.79
C LEU A 430 -25.63 -10.84 -15.14
N LYS A 431 -25.55 -12.02 -15.77
CA LYS A 431 -26.11 -13.28 -15.27
C LYS A 431 -25.05 -14.19 -14.63
N ASP A 432 -23.84 -13.69 -14.41
CA ASP A 432 -22.76 -14.47 -13.81
C ASP A 432 -23.12 -14.84 -12.35
N PRO A 433 -22.79 -16.07 -11.89
CA PRO A 433 -23.04 -16.46 -10.51
C PRO A 433 -22.28 -15.61 -9.49
N GLU A 434 -21.16 -15.00 -9.88
CA GLU A 434 -20.32 -14.22 -8.97
C GLU A 434 -20.69 -12.73 -9.02
N LEU A 435 -21.11 -12.18 -7.87
CA LEU A 435 -21.54 -10.77 -7.75
C LEU A 435 -20.58 -9.76 -8.40
N PRO A 436 -19.25 -9.80 -8.15
CA PRO A 436 -18.38 -8.77 -8.69
C PRO A 436 -18.24 -8.84 -10.22
N VAL A 437 -18.51 -10.00 -10.85
CA VAL A 437 -18.57 -10.11 -12.31
C VAL A 437 -19.81 -9.39 -12.85
N ARG A 438 -20.97 -9.54 -12.17
CA ARG A 438 -22.19 -8.81 -12.52
C ARG A 438 -21.98 -7.30 -12.42
N VAL A 439 -21.32 -6.84 -11.36
CA VAL A 439 -21.00 -5.41 -11.13
C VAL A 439 -20.03 -4.86 -12.18
N ASP A 440 -18.89 -5.52 -12.44
CA ASP A 440 -17.96 -5.05 -13.47
C ASP A 440 -18.59 -5.09 -14.88
N SER A 441 -19.50 -6.04 -15.14
CA SER A 441 -20.24 -6.13 -16.41
C SER A 441 -21.18 -4.95 -16.60
N ILE A 442 -21.92 -4.54 -15.56
CA ILE A 442 -22.83 -3.41 -15.71
C ILE A 442 -22.08 -2.09 -15.89
N PHE A 443 -20.98 -1.87 -15.17
CA PHE A 443 -20.15 -0.68 -15.37
C PHE A 443 -19.50 -0.66 -16.75
N ALA A 444 -19.11 -1.82 -17.28
CA ALA A 444 -18.63 -1.93 -18.64
C ALA A 444 -19.72 -1.70 -19.69
N LEU A 445 -21.00 -1.96 -19.39
CA LEU A 445 -22.10 -1.77 -20.34
C LEU A 445 -22.29 -0.30 -20.71
N ARG A 446 -22.20 0.61 -19.73
CA ARG A 446 -22.38 2.05 -19.92
C ARG A 446 -21.56 2.61 -21.11
N PRO A 447 -20.23 2.50 -21.15
CA PRO A 447 -19.44 3.07 -22.23
C PRO A 447 -19.71 2.39 -23.59
N PHE A 448 -20.14 1.12 -23.61
CA PHE A 448 -20.57 0.48 -24.85
C PHE A 448 -21.91 1.03 -25.35
N VAL A 449 -22.88 1.24 -24.48
CA VAL A 449 -24.18 1.86 -24.84
C VAL A 449 -23.98 3.30 -25.33
N GLU A 450 -23.05 4.05 -24.72
CA GLU A 450 -22.68 5.38 -25.18
C GLU A 450 -22.01 5.37 -26.56
N ALA A 451 -21.07 4.45 -26.77
CA ALA A 451 -20.32 4.29 -28.03
C ALA A 451 -21.13 3.65 -29.16
N CYS A 452 -22.22 2.95 -28.84
CA CYS A 452 -23.05 2.26 -29.81
C CYS A 452 -23.78 3.27 -30.71
N LYS A 453 -23.62 3.11 -32.02
CA LYS A 453 -24.27 3.97 -33.03
C LYS A 453 -25.72 3.57 -33.29
N ASP A 454 -26.00 2.26 -33.20
CA ASP A 454 -27.31 1.67 -33.44
C ASP A 454 -27.60 0.64 -32.36
N LEU A 455 -28.72 0.83 -31.67
CA LEU A 455 -29.13 0.01 -30.52
C LEU A 455 -30.08 -1.12 -30.93
N ASP A 456 -30.33 -1.33 -32.23
CA ASP A 456 -31.20 -2.39 -32.77
C ASP A 456 -30.90 -3.76 -32.16
N ASP A 457 -29.62 -4.11 -31.98
CA ASP A 457 -29.20 -5.39 -31.40
C ASP A 457 -29.48 -5.51 -29.88
N LEU A 458 -29.60 -4.38 -29.18
CA LEU A 458 -29.87 -4.34 -27.74
C LEU A 458 -31.36 -4.27 -27.41
N ARG A 459 -32.19 -3.66 -28.27
CA ARG A 459 -33.64 -3.49 -28.04
C ARG A 459 -34.36 -4.80 -27.67
N PRO A 460 -34.13 -5.95 -28.34
CA PRO A 460 -34.78 -7.21 -27.98
C PRO A 460 -34.39 -7.74 -26.60
N MET A 461 -33.22 -7.34 -26.10
CA MET A 461 -32.68 -7.79 -24.81
C MET A 461 -32.96 -6.80 -23.67
N LEU A 462 -33.44 -5.59 -23.99
CA LEU A 462 -33.68 -4.51 -23.04
C LEU A 462 -34.56 -4.91 -21.84
N PRO A 463 -35.69 -5.65 -22.00
CA PRO A 463 -36.50 -6.06 -20.87
C PRO A 463 -35.71 -6.87 -19.84
N GLN A 464 -34.99 -7.89 -20.32
CA GLN A 464 -34.19 -8.77 -19.49
C GLN A 464 -33.00 -8.03 -18.87
N LEU A 465 -32.40 -7.10 -19.63
CA LEU A 465 -31.31 -6.26 -19.16
C LEU A 465 -31.74 -5.40 -17.95
N LEU A 466 -32.91 -4.76 -18.05
CA LEU A 466 -33.47 -3.94 -16.97
C LEU A 466 -33.82 -4.78 -15.74
N ASP A 467 -34.40 -5.97 -15.93
CA ASP A 467 -34.71 -6.88 -14.83
C ASP A 467 -33.45 -7.31 -14.06
N ASP A 468 -32.39 -7.70 -14.77
CA ASP A 468 -31.11 -8.10 -14.15
C ASP A 468 -30.42 -6.90 -13.49
N PHE A 469 -30.56 -5.71 -14.10
CA PHE A 469 -30.04 -4.47 -13.55
C PHE A 469 -30.72 -4.06 -12.24
N PHE A 470 -32.05 -4.07 -12.15
CA PHE A 470 -32.77 -3.70 -10.93
C PHE A 470 -32.51 -4.68 -9.79
N LYS A 471 -32.38 -5.98 -10.08
CA LYS A 471 -31.95 -6.96 -9.07
C LYS A 471 -30.59 -6.60 -8.49
N LEU A 472 -29.65 -6.18 -9.34
CA LEU A 472 -28.31 -5.80 -8.91
C LEU A 472 -28.32 -4.49 -8.10
N MET A 473 -29.12 -3.49 -8.49
CA MET A 473 -29.29 -2.25 -7.71
C MET A 473 -29.83 -2.52 -6.30
N ASN A 474 -30.75 -3.48 -6.16
CA ASN A 474 -31.30 -3.84 -4.84
C ASN A 474 -30.31 -4.67 -4.00
N GLU A 475 -29.26 -5.23 -4.61
CA GLU A 475 -28.24 -6.06 -3.96
C GLU A 475 -26.97 -5.26 -3.60
N VAL A 476 -26.69 -4.17 -4.32
CA VAL A 476 -25.47 -3.36 -4.19
C VAL A 476 -25.81 -1.87 -4.13
N GLU A 477 -25.42 -1.23 -3.02
CA GLU A 477 -25.49 0.23 -2.86
C GLU A 477 -24.26 0.89 -3.50
N ASN A 478 -24.38 1.34 -4.75
CA ASN A 478 -23.30 2.01 -5.46
C ASN A 478 -23.82 3.09 -6.44
N GLU A 479 -23.25 4.30 -6.37
CA GLU A 479 -23.67 5.45 -7.19
C GLU A 479 -23.42 5.26 -8.70
N ASP A 480 -22.37 4.52 -9.09
CA ASP A 480 -22.04 4.26 -10.50
C ASP A 480 -23.10 3.40 -11.21
N LEU A 481 -23.86 2.60 -10.45
CA LEU A 481 -25.01 1.89 -10.99
C LEU A 481 -26.06 2.89 -11.45
N VAL A 482 -26.35 3.91 -10.64
CA VAL A 482 -27.36 4.94 -10.97
C VAL A 482 -26.97 5.70 -12.23
N PHE A 483 -25.69 6.09 -12.38
CA PHE A 483 -25.24 6.76 -13.61
C PHE A 483 -25.33 5.86 -14.86
N THR A 484 -25.17 4.55 -14.69
CA THR A 484 -25.37 3.59 -15.78
C THR A 484 -26.85 3.50 -16.17
N LEU A 485 -27.76 3.51 -15.20
CA LEU A 485 -29.21 3.54 -15.46
C LEU A 485 -29.61 4.78 -16.23
N GLU A 486 -29.14 5.95 -15.80
CA GLU A 486 -29.40 7.23 -16.46
C GLU A 486 -29.01 7.17 -17.95
N THR A 487 -27.83 6.63 -18.23
CA THR A 487 -27.34 6.46 -19.61
C THR A 487 -28.22 5.53 -20.44
N ILE A 488 -28.72 4.44 -19.85
CA ILE A 488 -29.65 3.51 -20.51
C ILE A 488 -31.00 4.21 -20.77
N VAL A 489 -31.54 4.91 -19.77
CA VAL A 489 -32.81 5.66 -19.90
C VAL A 489 -32.72 6.70 -21.01
N ASP A 490 -31.63 7.46 -21.07
CA ASP A 490 -31.39 8.49 -22.07
C ASP A 490 -31.32 7.91 -23.50
N LYS A 491 -30.81 6.69 -23.65
CA LYS A 491 -30.61 6.02 -24.94
C LYS A 491 -31.82 5.22 -25.43
N PHE A 492 -32.65 4.72 -24.51
CA PHE A 492 -33.82 3.87 -24.79
C PHE A 492 -35.15 4.53 -24.38
N GLY A 493 -35.22 5.87 -24.35
CA GLY A 493 -36.33 6.60 -23.74
C GLY A 493 -37.73 6.22 -24.23
N GLU A 494 -37.91 5.89 -25.51
CA GLU A 494 -39.20 5.46 -26.07
C GLU A 494 -39.63 4.09 -25.53
N GLU A 495 -38.68 3.16 -25.41
CA GLU A 495 -38.87 1.80 -24.93
C GLU A 495 -38.96 1.69 -23.41
N MET A 496 -38.57 2.75 -22.67
CA MET A 496 -38.61 2.79 -21.20
C MET A 496 -39.99 3.08 -20.61
N ALA A 497 -40.95 3.55 -21.41
CA ALA A 497 -42.30 3.93 -20.95
C ALA A 497 -43.01 2.82 -20.14
N PRO A 498 -42.96 1.51 -20.51
CA PRO A 498 -43.58 0.44 -19.72
C PRO A 498 -42.92 0.20 -18.35
N TYR A 499 -41.65 0.59 -18.20
CA TYR A 499 -40.84 0.36 -16.98
C TYR A 499 -40.83 1.58 -16.06
N ALA A 500 -41.28 2.75 -16.54
CA ALA A 500 -41.25 4.01 -15.82
C ALA A 500 -41.94 3.93 -14.45
N LEU A 501 -43.07 3.23 -14.34
CA LEU A 501 -43.78 3.08 -13.06
C LEU A 501 -42.94 2.28 -12.04
N GLY A 502 -42.36 1.15 -12.45
CA GLY A 502 -41.51 0.33 -11.58
C GLY A 502 -40.22 1.06 -11.18
N LEU A 503 -39.64 1.81 -12.12
CA LEU A 503 -38.50 2.70 -11.86
C LEU A 503 -38.81 3.74 -10.79
N CYS A 504 -39.93 4.45 -10.93
CA CYS A 504 -40.34 5.44 -9.93
C CYS A 504 -40.62 4.80 -8.57
N GLN A 505 -41.22 3.60 -8.53
CA GLN A 505 -41.47 2.88 -7.27
C GLN A 505 -40.16 2.51 -6.56
N ASN A 506 -39.19 1.92 -7.27
CA ASN A 506 -37.89 1.57 -6.70
C ASN A 506 -37.13 2.82 -6.21
N LEU A 507 -37.16 3.92 -6.97
CA LEU A 507 -36.55 5.19 -6.55
C LEU A 507 -37.20 5.76 -5.30
N VAL A 508 -38.53 5.69 -5.19
CA VAL A 508 -39.26 6.14 -3.99
C VAL A 508 -38.90 5.28 -2.78
N GLU A 509 -38.84 3.96 -2.90
CA GLU A 509 -38.41 3.07 -1.82
C GLU A 509 -36.98 3.40 -1.35
N TYR A 510 -36.05 3.64 -2.29
CA TYR A 510 -34.68 4.02 -1.98
C TYR A 510 -34.60 5.37 -1.23
N LEU A 511 -35.35 6.38 -1.69
CA LEU A 511 -35.43 7.69 -1.04
C LEU A 511 -36.07 7.62 0.37
N LEU A 512 -37.07 6.78 0.55
CA LEU A 512 -37.70 6.54 1.86
C LEU A 512 -36.74 5.83 2.82
N CYS A 513 -35.95 4.87 2.33
CA CYS A 513 -34.91 4.20 3.11
C CYS A 513 -33.84 5.20 3.59
N LEU A 514 -33.36 6.07 2.69
CA LEU A 514 -32.46 7.18 3.02
C LEU A 514 -33.07 8.10 4.08
N HIS A 515 -34.33 8.50 3.91
CA HIS A 515 -35.03 9.35 4.89
C HIS A 515 -35.10 8.70 6.28
N ALA A 516 -35.39 7.40 6.34
CA ALA A 516 -35.41 6.63 7.58
C ALA A 516 -34.03 6.54 8.26
N LEU A 517 -32.95 6.38 7.48
CA LEU A 517 -31.59 6.40 8.01
C LEU A 517 -31.24 7.77 8.62
N PHE A 518 -31.57 8.86 7.91
CA PHE A 518 -31.33 10.22 8.42
C PHE A 518 -32.16 10.56 9.65
N THR A 519 -33.40 10.07 9.75
CA THR A 519 -34.24 10.28 10.95
C THR A 519 -33.82 9.42 12.15
N ASN A 520 -33.13 8.29 11.94
CA ASN A 520 -32.56 7.48 13.02
C ASN A 520 -31.17 7.96 13.48
N LEU A 521 -30.52 8.86 12.72
CA LEU A 521 -29.22 9.47 13.03
C LEU A 521 -29.33 10.81 13.78
N ILE A 522 -30.55 11.36 13.91
CA ILE A 522 -30.91 12.55 14.71
C ILE A 522 -31.60 12.06 15.97
#